data_AF-A0ABD3RUA5-F1
#
_entry.id   AF-A0ABD3RUA5-F1
#
_cell.length_a   1.000
_cell.length_b   1.000
_cell.length_c   1.000
_cell.angle_alpha   90.00
_cell.angle_beta   90.00
_cell.angle_gamma   90.00
#
_symmetry.space_group_name_H-M   'P 1'
#
loop_
_entity.id
_entity.type
_entity.pdbx_description
1 polymer ?
#
loop_
_entity_poly.entity_id
_entity_poly.type
_entity_poly.pdbx_seq_one_letter_code
_entity_poly.pdbx_strand_id
1 'polypeptide(L)'
;MIMPPSSTTSDHRGNRAGGRRPSSTAATIPTSLTRRCLQLHHPDQRYTKDAIELSSEFLRLLVIEARRRAAIEAECEAGAEVEDNDDRRRKKGVEIRADHIAKIAAELLLDLS
;
A
#
# COMPACT_ATOMS: atom_id res chain seq x y z
N MET A 1 -28.39 66.72 17.00
CA MET A 1 -27.33 66.36 16.04
C MET A 1 -26.36 65.43 16.75
N ILE A 2 -25.80 64.45 16.01
CA ILE A 2 -24.72 63.49 16.39
C ILE A 2 -25.24 62.06 16.63
N MET A 3 -25.14 61.26 15.57
CA MET A 3 -25.21 59.79 15.58
C MET A 3 -23.93 59.20 16.18
N PRO A 4 -24.00 58.04 16.86
CA PRO A 4 -22.82 57.21 17.09
C PRO A 4 -22.58 56.24 15.90
N PRO A 5 -21.32 55.99 15.51
CA PRO A 5 -20.99 55.04 14.45
C PRO A 5 -20.99 53.59 14.95
N SER A 6 -21.50 52.70 14.11
CA SER A 6 -21.40 51.25 14.26
C SER A 6 -20.02 50.78 13.80
N SER A 7 -19.26 50.13 14.68
CA SER A 7 -17.98 49.49 14.32
C SER A 7 -18.17 47.97 14.30
N THR A 8 -18.31 47.42 13.10
CA THR A 8 -18.23 45.99 12.80
C THR A 8 -16.76 45.57 12.67
N THR A 9 -16.26 44.76 13.60
CA THR A 9 -14.98 44.05 13.47
C THR A 9 -15.24 42.66 12.89
N SER A 10 -14.95 42.47 11.60
CA SER A 10 -14.94 41.15 10.96
C SER A 10 -13.55 40.54 11.03
N ASP A 11 -13.29 39.73 12.06
CA ASP A 11 -12.08 38.91 12.13
C ASP A 11 -12.27 37.62 11.30
N HIS A 12 -11.76 37.64 10.07
CA HIS A 12 -11.57 36.44 9.27
C HIS A 12 -10.26 35.74 9.67
N ARG A 13 -10.33 34.92 10.72
CA ARG A 13 -9.34 33.87 11.00
C ARG A 13 -9.49 32.72 10.00
N GLY A 14 -8.91 32.87 8.82
CA GLY A 14 -8.65 31.79 7.88
C GLY A 14 -7.41 31.00 8.29
N ASN A 15 -7.52 30.17 9.33
CA ASN A 15 -6.46 29.28 9.80
C ASN A 15 -6.28 28.15 8.76
N ARG A 16 -5.42 28.36 7.75
CA ARG A 16 -5.03 27.32 6.79
C ARG A 16 -4.25 26.25 7.54
N ALA A 17 -4.97 25.22 7.98
CA ALA A 17 -4.41 23.96 8.40
C ALA A 17 -3.59 23.38 7.24
N GLY A 18 -2.28 23.62 7.28
CA GLY A 18 -1.32 22.83 6.52
C GLY A 18 -1.49 21.39 6.96
N GLY A 19 -2.21 20.61 6.17
CA GLY A 19 -2.33 19.17 6.34
C GLY A 19 -0.92 18.58 6.27
N ARG A 20 -0.33 18.35 7.45
CA ARG A 20 0.81 17.45 7.60
C ARG A 20 0.37 16.11 7.04
N ARG A 21 0.78 15.82 5.80
CA ARG A 21 0.80 14.46 5.28
C ARG A 21 1.55 13.63 6.33
N PRO A 22 0.93 12.61 6.94
CA PRO A 22 1.68 11.70 7.78
C PRO A 22 2.79 11.15 6.89
N SER A 23 4.05 11.34 7.32
CA SER A 23 5.18 10.65 6.72
C SER A 23 4.88 9.17 6.91
N SER A 24 4.31 8.53 5.90
CA SER A 24 4.00 7.10 5.96
C SER A 24 5.33 6.39 6.07
N THR A 25 5.73 6.03 7.28
CA THR A 25 6.80 5.07 7.49
C THR A 25 6.39 3.86 6.66
N ALA A 26 7.24 3.48 5.70
CA ALA A 26 6.98 2.32 4.87
C ALA A 26 6.71 1.13 5.80
N ALA A 27 5.58 0.45 5.62
CA ALA A 27 5.24 -0.67 6.48
C ALA A 27 6.36 -1.72 6.40
N THR A 28 7.01 -1.99 7.53
CA THR A 28 8.08 -2.98 7.65
C THR A 28 7.58 -4.22 8.36
N ILE A 29 8.12 -5.38 7.99
CA ILE A 29 7.84 -6.64 8.68
C ILE A 29 8.74 -6.71 9.92
N PRO A 30 8.19 -6.94 11.12
CA PRO A 30 9.00 -7.08 12.32
C PRO A 30 9.94 -8.29 12.24
N THR A 31 11.22 -8.09 12.50
CA THR A 31 12.24 -9.17 12.47
C THR A 31 11.95 -10.30 13.46
N SER A 32 11.26 -10.01 14.57
CA SER A 32 10.80 -11.02 15.53
C SER A 32 9.75 -11.97 14.93
N LEU A 33 8.87 -11.48 14.06
CA LEU A 33 7.91 -12.30 13.32
C LEU A 33 8.65 -13.16 12.30
N THR A 34 9.54 -12.56 11.52
CA THR A 34 10.36 -13.27 10.52
C THR A 34 11.14 -14.42 11.16
N ARG A 35 11.77 -14.20 12.32
CA ARG A 35 12.45 -15.27 13.07
C ARG A 35 11.48 -16.41 13.43
N ARG A 36 10.30 -16.10 13.96
CA ARG A 36 9.30 -17.11 14.33
C ARG A 36 8.87 -17.93 13.11
N CYS A 37 8.62 -17.28 11.97
CA CYS A 37 8.27 -17.96 10.72
C CYS A 37 9.36 -18.94 10.28
N LEU A 38 10.63 -18.53 10.29
CA LEU A 38 11.76 -19.39 9.93
C LEU A 38 11.86 -20.61 10.88
N GLN A 39 11.65 -20.40 12.18
CA GLN A 39 11.73 -21.45 13.19
C GLN A 39 10.53 -22.41 13.20
N LEU A 40 9.43 -22.12 12.48
CA LEU A 40 8.30 -23.06 12.38
C LEU A 40 8.70 -24.39 11.73
N HIS A 41 9.57 -24.33 10.72
CA HIS A 41 10.03 -25.52 10.01
C HIS A 41 11.31 -26.11 10.58
N HIS A 42 12.14 -25.28 11.24
CA HIS A 42 13.43 -25.66 11.78
C HIS A 42 13.63 -25.05 13.18
N PRO A 43 12.98 -25.62 14.22
CA PRO A 43 12.94 -25.01 15.56
C PRO A 43 14.33 -24.86 16.19
N ASP A 44 15.23 -25.80 15.94
CA ASP A 44 16.58 -25.81 16.50
C ASP A 44 17.60 -25.02 15.66
N GLN A 45 17.21 -24.53 14.47
CA GLN A 45 18.11 -23.80 13.60
C GLN A 45 18.36 -22.38 14.13
N ARG A 46 19.65 -22.03 14.26
CA ARG A 46 20.08 -20.70 14.69
C ARG A 46 20.32 -19.82 13.48
N TYR A 47 19.69 -18.65 13.48
CA TYR A 47 19.88 -17.62 12.46
C TYR A 47 20.63 -16.43 13.04
N THR A 48 21.59 -15.92 12.28
CA THR A 48 22.28 -14.66 12.59
C THR A 48 21.30 -13.49 12.51
N LYS A 49 21.67 -12.36 13.14
CA LYS A 49 20.86 -11.14 13.09
C LYS A 49 20.68 -10.66 11.64
N ASP A 50 21.78 -10.59 10.90
CA ASP A 50 21.79 -10.10 9.52
C ASP A 50 20.94 -10.97 8.59
N ALA A 51 20.97 -12.29 8.77
CA ALA A 51 20.11 -13.20 7.99
C ALA A 51 18.63 -12.90 8.21
N ILE A 52 18.22 -12.61 9.46
CA ILE A 52 16.83 -12.30 9.78
C ILE A 52 16.41 -10.94 9.23
N GLU A 53 17.29 -9.93 9.33
CA GLU A 53 17.04 -8.61 8.76
C GLU A 53 16.87 -8.70 7.24
N LEU A 54 17.76 -9.44 6.57
CA LEU A 54 17.68 -9.68 5.13
C LEU A 54 16.40 -10.46 4.75
N SER A 55 16.06 -11.51 5.48
CA SER A 55 14.81 -12.25 5.25
C SER A 55 13.57 -11.37 5.46
N SER A 56 13.61 -10.43 6.41
CA SER A 56 12.50 -9.51 6.66
C SER A 56 12.28 -8.55 5.50
N GLU A 57 13.38 -8.00 4.96
CA GLU A 57 13.33 -7.16 3.77
C GLU A 57 12.92 -7.94 2.52
N PHE A 58 13.42 -9.16 2.37
CA PHE A 58 13.01 -10.05 1.28
C PHE A 58 11.50 -10.32 1.31
N LEU A 59 10.93 -10.69 2.47
CA LEU A 59 9.49 -10.90 2.62
C LEU A 59 8.69 -9.63 2.30
N ARG A 60 9.19 -8.45 2.69
CA ARG A 60 8.56 -7.16 2.37
C ARG A 60 8.54 -6.94 0.86
N LEU A 61 9.66 -7.17 0.17
CA LEU A 61 9.76 -7.04 -1.28
C LEU A 61 8.85 -8.04 -1.99
N LEU A 62 8.79 -9.28 -1.51
CA LEU A 62 7.90 -10.31 -2.05
C LEU A 62 6.42 -9.89 -1.98
N VAL A 63 5.97 -9.35 -0.84
CA VAL A 63 4.59 -8.86 -0.69
C VAL A 63 4.31 -7.66 -1.62
N ILE A 64 5.27 -6.74 -1.76
CA ILE A 64 5.15 -5.60 -2.68
C ILE A 64 5.01 -6.09 -4.13
N GLU A 65 5.84 -7.06 -4.53
CA GLU A 65 5.85 -7.59 -5.88
C GLU A 65 4.58 -8.41 -6.19
N ALA A 66 4.15 -9.28 -5.27
CA ALA A 66 2.89 -10.01 -5.38
C ALA A 66 1.70 -9.05 -5.58
N ARG A 67 1.65 -7.98 -4.78
CA ARG A 67 0.61 -6.95 -4.90
C ARG A 67 0.71 -6.20 -6.23
N ARG A 68 1.92 -5.90 -6.71
CA ARG A 68 2.12 -5.23 -8.01
C ARG A 68 1.60 -6.08 -9.16
N ARG A 69 1.96 -7.37 -9.21
CA ARG A 69 1.50 -8.28 -10.26
C ARG A 69 -0.01 -8.53 -10.20
N ALA A 70 -0.57 -8.69 -9.00
CA ALA A 70 -2.00 -8.84 -8.84
C ALA A 70 -2.79 -7.58 -9.22
N ALA A 71 -2.22 -6.38 -9.05
CA ALA A 71 -2.81 -5.14 -9.56
C ALA A 71 -2.85 -5.12 -11.10
N ILE A 72 -1.77 -5.56 -11.74
CA ILE A 72 -1.68 -5.66 -13.21
C ILE A 72 -2.71 -6.68 -13.73
N GLU A 73 -2.80 -7.85 -13.11
CA GLU A 73 -3.80 -8.86 -13.47
C GLU A 73 -5.23 -8.32 -13.35
N ALA A 74 -5.52 -7.59 -12.27
CA ALA A 74 -6.80 -6.94 -12.08
C ALA A 74 -7.11 -5.90 -13.18
N GLU A 75 -6.10 -5.10 -13.58
CA GLU A 75 -6.22 -4.11 -14.66
C GLU A 75 -6.48 -4.77 -16.02
N CYS A 76 -5.80 -5.90 -16.31
CA CYS A 76 -6.03 -6.69 -17.52
C CYS A 76 -7.46 -7.24 -17.58
N GLU A 77 -7.96 -7.80 -16.48
CA GLU A 77 -9.32 -8.33 -16.39
C GLU A 77 -10.37 -7.22 -16.56
N ALA A 78 -10.18 -6.08 -15.89
CA ALA A 78 -11.07 -4.93 -16.03
C ALA A 78 -11.03 -4.25 -17.41
N GLY A 79 -9.93 -4.42 -18.17
CA GLY A 79 -9.80 -3.95 -19.55
C GLY A 79 -10.51 -4.85 -20.55
N ALA A 80 -10.44 -6.17 -20.35
CA ALA A 80 -11.12 -7.16 -21.19
C ALA A 80 -12.66 -7.03 -21.16
N GLU A 81 -13.23 -6.49 -20.08
CA GLU A 81 -14.69 -6.30 -19.96
C GLU A 81 -15.24 -5.01 -20.59
N VAL A 82 -14.39 -4.13 -21.14
CA VAL A 82 -14.77 -2.74 -21.49
C VAL A 82 -14.44 -2.40 -22.95
N GLU A 83 -14.71 -3.33 -23.85
CA GLU A 83 -14.57 -3.05 -25.30
C GLU A 83 -15.69 -2.16 -25.89
N ASP A 84 -16.65 -1.63 -25.12
CA ASP A 84 -17.79 -0.91 -25.75
C ASP A 84 -18.37 0.30 -24.99
N ASN A 85 -17.57 1.13 -24.30
CA ASN A 85 -18.08 2.48 -23.98
C ASN A 85 -16.98 3.51 -23.75
N ASP A 86 -16.95 4.45 -24.68
CA ASP A 86 -16.09 5.62 -24.72
C ASP A 86 -16.38 6.61 -23.58
N ASP A 87 -15.33 7.35 -23.23
CA ASP A 87 -15.32 8.61 -22.51
C ASP A 87 -15.56 8.67 -20.98
N ARG A 88 -14.50 9.16 -20.30
CA ARG A 88 -14.42 9.77 -18.94
C ARG A 88 -14.07 8.90 -17.72
N ARG A 89 -13.23 7.87 -17.87
CA ARG A 89 -12.69 7.15 -16.69
C ARG A 89 -11.58 7.93 -15.99
N ARG A 90 -11.95 8.69 -14.95
CA ARG A 90 -11.07 8.87 -13.77
C ARG A 90 -10.58 7.46 -13.40
N LYS A 91 -9.26 7.23 -13.29
CA LYS A 91 -8.67 5.95 -12.88
C LYS A 91 -9.32 5.50 -11.57
N LYS A 92 -10.41 4.73 -11.67
CA LYS A 92 -11.03 4.06 -10.54
C LYS A 92 -10.01 3.01 -10.13
N GLY A 93 -9.56 3.07 -8.88
CA GLY A 93 -8.61 2.08 -8.38
C GLY A 93 -9.19 0.69 -8.64
N VAL A 94 -8.43 -0.17 -9.31
CA VAL A 94 -8.86 -1.54 -9.57
C VAL A 94 -8.75 -2.34 -8.27
N GLU A 95 -9.80 -3.07 -7.94
CA GLU A 95 -9.85 -3.90 -6.75
C GLU A 95 -9.06 -5.19 -6.98
N ILE A 96 -8.08 -5.47 -6.11
CA ILE A 96 -7.34 -6.74 -6.13
C ILE A 96 -8.16 -7.78 -5.37
N ARG A 97 -8.58 -8.84 -6.06
CA ARG A 97 -9.28 -9.99 -5.49
C ARG A 97 -8.34 -11.20 -5.35
N ALA A 98 -8.78 -12.20 -4.60
CA ALA A 98 -8.02 -13.43 -4.37
C ALA A 98 -7.66 -14.15 -5.69
N ASP A 99 -8.56 -14.14 -6.68
CA ASP A 99 -8.33 -14.81 -7.97
C ASP A 99 -7.17 -14.19 -8.75
N HIS A 100 -6.97 -12.87 -8.67
CA HIS A 100 -5.82 -12.21 -9.31
C HIS A 100 -4.49 -12.67 -8.68
N ILE A 101 -4.48 -12.92 -7.36
CA ILE A 101 -3.32 -13.46 -6.65
C ILE A 101 -3.07 -14.91 -7.07
N ALA A 102 -4.13 -15.73 -7.17
CA ALA A 102 -4.03 -17.12 -7.57
C ALA A 102 -3.43 -17.29 -8.98
N LYS A 103 -3.84 -16.43 -9.94
CA LYS A 103 -3.31 -16.45 -11.31
C LYS A 103 -1.81 -16.15 -11.39
N ILE A 104 -1.30 -15.23 -10.56
CA ILE A 104 0.12 -14.85 -10.57
C ILE A 104 1.00 -15.72 -9.67
N ALA A 105 0.41 -16.57 -8.83
CA ALA A 105 1.14 -17.30 -7.80
C ALA A 105 2.18 -18.27 -8.37
N ALA A 106 1.83 -18.99 -9.45
CA ALA A 106 2.74 -19.96 -10.07
C ALA A 106 4.00 -19.27 -10.62
N GLU A 107 3.83 -18.19 -11.37
CA GLU A 107 4.95 -17.41 -11.92
C GLU A 107 5.80 -16.80 -10.81
N LEU A 108 5.16 -16.22 -9.79
CA LEU A 108 5.87 -15.62 -8.65
C LEU A 108 6.72 -16.66 -7.89
N LEU A 109 6.24 -17.90 -7.77
CA LEU A 109 7.00 -18.98 -7.11
C LEU A 109 8.18 -19.46 -7.96
N LEU A 110 8.06 -19.47 -9.29
CA LEU A 110 9.16 -19.83 -10.19
C LEU A 110 10.30 -18.80 -10.15
N ASP A 111 10.00 -17.52 -9.94
CA ASP A 111 11.02 -16.49 -9.78
C ASP A 111 11.87 -16.63 -8.50
N LEU A 112 11.40 -17.43 -7.54
CA LEU A 112 12.05 -17.66 -6.25
C LEU A 112 12.73 -19.02 -6.13
N SER A 113 12.58 -19.88 -7.15
CA SER A 113 13.13 -21.25 -7.16
C SER A 113 14.60 -21.33 -7.51
#